data_AF-A0A1Y3E8I5-F1
#
_entry.id   AF-A0A1Y3E8I5-F1
#
_cell.length_a   1.000
_cell.length_b   1.000
_cell.length_c   1.000
_cell.angle_alpha   90.00
_cell.angle_beta   90.00
_cell.angle_gamma   90.00
#
_symmetry.space_group_name_H-M   'P 1'
#
loop_
_entity.id
_entity.type
_entity.pdbx_description
1 polymer ?
#
loop_
_entity_poly.entity_id
_entity_poly.type
_entity_poly.pdbx_seq_one_letter_code
_entity_poly.pdbx_strand_id
1 'polypeptide(L)'
;PYNECEFSSQHGIAPALAYNEKHTVDEQACRLACLQNVAFICRSFVYDIQTQKCRFGPDDTFITMHLPNSSAQLMPYMQISECMDVRVLCERSEMRAQFRSDHVFDGK
;
A
#
# COMPACT_ATOMS: atom_id res chain seq x y z
N PRO A 1 3.07 -5.53 -19.07
CA PRO A 1 1.85 -5.05 -18.37
C PRO A 1 2.26 -4.40 -17.05
N TYR A 2 2.29 -3.07 -17.01
CA TYR A 2 2.47 -2.34 -15.76
C TYR A 2 1.19 -2.50 -14.95
N ASN A 3 1.26 -3.21 -13.82
CA ASN A 3 0.17 -3.27 -12.86
C ASN A 3 0.41 -2.14 -11.85
N GLU A 4 -0.12 -0.95 -12.13
CA GLU A 4 0.05 0.23 -11.27
C GLU A 4 -0.62 0.08 -9.89
N CYS A 5 -1.39 -0.99 -9.64
CA CYS A 5 -2.02 -1.31 -8.35
C CYS A 5 -1.25 -2.37 -7.53
N GLU A 6 0.08 -2.41 -7.60
CA GLU A 6 0.91 -3.29 -6.77
C GLU A 6 1.69 -2.52 -5.70
N PHE A 7 2.08 -3.25 -4.65
CA PHE A 7 2.95 -2.69 -3.61
C PHE A 7 4.31 -2.35 -4.22
N SER A 8 4.74 -1.11 -4.03
CA SER A 8 6.07 -0.62 -4.43
C SER A 8 6.91 -0.31 -3.20
N SER A 9 8.23 -0.46 -3.33
CA SER A 9 9.16 -0.11 -2.27
C SER A 9 9.33 1.40 -2.19
N GLN A 10 9.07 1.95 -1.00
CA GLN A 10 9.19 3.36 -0.68
C GLN A 10 10.15 3.54 0.49
N HIS A 11 10.69 4.76 0.65
CA HIS A 11 11.58 5.11 1.77
C HIS A 11 10.93 6.19 2.63
N GLY A 12 10.76 5.94 3.93
CA GLY A 12 9.94 6.81 4.77
C GLY A 12 9.89 6.39 6.23
N ILE A 13 8.94 6.96 6.97
CA ILE A 13 8.70 6.66 8.39
C ILE A 13 7.46 5.79 8.62
N ALA A 14 6.84 5.25 7.57
CA ALA A 14 5.67 4.37 7.69
C ALA A 14 5.84 3.23 8.71
N PRO A 15 7.04 2.62 8.89
CA PRO A 15 7.26 1.65 9.96
C PRO A 15 6.96 2.17 11.38
N ALA A 16 7.12 3.46 11.63
CA ALA A 16 6.83 4.10 12.92
C ALA A 16 5.34 4.40 13.12
N LEU A 17 4.56 4.47 12.02
CA LEU A 17 3.12 4.74 12.04
C LEU A 17 2.28 3.47 12.02
N ALA A 18 2.85 2.34 11.61
CA ALA A 18 2.18 1.05 11.61
C ALA A 18 1.77 0.66 13.04
N TYR A 19 0.48 0.68 13.31
CA TYR A 19 -0.09 0.39 14.64
C TYR A 19 -0.35 -1.10 14.88
N ASN A 20 -0.35 -1.93 13.84
CA ASN A 20 -0.52 -3.38 13.99
C ASN A 20 0.80 -4.05 13.80
N GLU A 21 1.06 -5.02 14.66
CA GLU A 21 2.21 -5.90 14.61
C GLU A 21 1.71 -7.35 14.65
N LYS A 22 2.28 -8.20 13.81
CA LYS A 22 2.08 -9.64 13.84
C LYS A 22 3.36 -10.36 13.45
N HIS A 23 3.56 -11.57 13.95
CA HIS A 23 4.60 -12.44 13.43
C HIS A 23 4.15 -13.11 12.12
N THR A 24 4.99 -13.03 11.10
CA THR A 24 4.79 -13.69 9.80
C THR A 24 6.07 -14.40 9.37
N VAL A 25 5.93 -15.42 8.52
CA VAL A 25 7.05 -16.27 8.09
C VAL A 25 7.95 -15.58 7.06
N ASP A 26 7.37 -14.70 6.24
CA ASP A 26 8.05 -13.97 5.18
C ASP A 26 7.29 -12.69 4.80
N GLU A 27 7.87 -11.93 3.87
CA GLU A 27 7.29 -10.68 3.36
C GLU A 27 5.97 -10.90 2.62
N GLN A 28 5.80 -12.01 1.90
CA GLN A 28 4.56 -12.31 1.18
C GLN A 28 3.41 -12.61 2.16
N ALA A 29 3.70 -13.34 3.24
CA ALA A 29 2.77 -13.55 4.34
C ALA A 29 2.39 -12.23 5.02
N CYS A 30 3.35 -11.29 5.17
CA CYS A 30 3.08 -9.95 5.67
C CYS A 30 2.16 -9.14 4.73
N ARG A 31 2.44 -9.18 3.42
CA ARG A 31 1.59 -8.57 2.38
C ARG A 31 0.16 -9.12 2.44
N LEU A 32 0.00 -10.43 2.52
CA LEU A 32 -1.31 -11.07 2.61
C LEU A 32 -2.05 -10.69 3.89
N ALA A 33 -1.36 -10.64 5.04
CA ALA A 33 -1.94 -10.21 6.30
C ALA A 33 -2.45 -8.77 6.25
N CYS A 34 -1.70 -7.88 5.59
CA CYS A 34 -2.13 -6.52 5.29
C CYS A 34 -3.41 -6.53 4.44
N LEU A 35 -3.39 -7.17 3.27
CA LEU A 35 -4.53 -7.19 2.33
C LEU A 35 -5.80 -7.85 2.87
N GLN A 36 -5.67 -8.86 3.72
CA GLN A 36 -6.79 -9.60 4.30
C GLN A 36 -7.33 -8.98 5.59
N ASN A 37 -6.74 -7.86 6.03
CA ASN A 37 -7.18 -7.24 7.24
C ASN A 37 -8.60 -6.66 7.09
N VAL A 38 -9.45 -6.98 8.05
CA VAL A 38 -10.85 -6.55 8.09
C VAL A 38 -11.09 -5.35 8.99
N ALA A 39 -10.14 -5.04 9.88
CA ALA A 39 -10.27 -3.92 10.81
C ALA A 39 -10.14 -2.57 10.09
N PHE A 40 -9.40 -2.52 8.99
CA PHE A 40 -9.17 -1.34 8.17
C PHE A 40 -8.61 -1.74 6.80
N ILE A 41 -8.71 -0.85 5.83
CA ILE A 41 -8.08 -1.02 4.51
C ILE A 41 -6.57 -0.82 4.67
N CYS A 42 -5.81 -1.89 4.57
CA CYS A 42 -4.36 -1.80 4.67
C CYS A 42 -3.74 -1.30 3.37
N ARG A 43 -2.80 -0.36 3.50
CA ARG A 43 -2.22 0.39 2.38
C ARG A 43 -0.69 0.44 2.43
N SER A 44 -0.10 0.14 3.58
CA SER A 44 1.35 -0.03 3.72
C SER A 44 1.72 -1.13 4.72
N PHE A 45 2.87 -1.78 4.49
CA PHE A 45 3.45 -2.76 5.41
C PHE A 45 4.98 -2.72 5.40
N VAL A 46 5.57 -3.26 6.46
CA VAL A 46 7.01 -3.50 6.60
C VAL A 46 7.22 -4.87 7.22
N TYR A 47 8.15 -5.64 6.66
CA TYR A 47 8.56 -6.93 7.19
C TYR A 47 10.02 -6.87 7.64
N ASP A 48 10.26 -7.22 8.90
CA ASP A 48 11.60 -7.34 9.46
C ASP A 48 12.01 -8.82 9.46
N ILE A 49 12.99 -9.15 8.62
CA ILE A 49 13.46 -10.53 8.43
C ILE A 49 14.16 -11.09 9.68
N GLN A 50 14.84 -10.24 10.45
CA GLN A 50 15.60 -10.66 11.63
C GLN A 50 14.68 -11.04 12.79
N THR A 51 13.60 -10.28 12.97
CA THR A 51 12.65 -10.46 14.06
C THR A 51 11.37 -11.22 13.64
N GLN A 52 11.21 -11.46 12.34
CA GLN A 52 9.99 -12.04 11.74
C GLN A 52 8.72 -11.22 12.07
N LYS A 53 8.90 -9.91 12.27
CA LYS A 53 7.81 -8.99 12.61
C LYS A 53 7.29 -8.31 11.36
N CYS A 54 6.00 -8.44 11.15
CA CYS A 54 5.22 -7.71 10.15
C CYS A 54 4.48 -6.58 10.84
N ARG A 55 4.68 -5.35 10.37
CA ARG A 55 3.92 -4.18 10.81
C ARG A 55 3.17 -3.58 9.62
N PHE A 56 1.90 -3.25 9.79
CA PHE A 56 1.07 -2.76 8.68
C PHE A 56 -0.04 -1.80 9.14
N GLY A 57 -0.50 -0.96 8.21
CA GLY A 57 -1.44 0.14 8.48
C GLY A 57 -2.19 0.64 7.25
N PRO A 58 -3.19 1.51 7.45
CA PRO A 58 -4.04 2.13 6.43
C PRO A 58 -3.40 3.36 5.82
N ASP A 59 -2.19 3.73 6.23
CA ASP A 59 -1.55 4.94 5.75
C ASP A 59 -1.05 4.74 4.31
N ASP A 60 -1.70 5.44 3.37
CA ASP A 60 -1.30 5.68 1.97
C ASP A 60 -0.11 6.66 1.84
N THR A 61 0.44 7.07 2.97
CA THR A 61 1.48 8.09 3.19
C THR A 61 1.17 9.53 2.78
N PHE A 62 1.06 10.39 3.80
CA PHE A 62 1.66 11.73 3.82
C PHE A 62 1.89 12.21 5.27
N ILE A 63 2.95 11.75 5.94
CA ILE A 63 3.56 12.47 7.08
C ILE A 63 5.08 12.52 6.87
N THR A 64 5.53 13.07 5.75
CA THR A 64 6.94 13.50 5.62
C THR A 64 7.08 15.01 5.52
N MET A 65 5.98 15.77 5.44
CA MET A 65 6.07 17.21 5.18
C MET A 65 5.87 18.14 6.39
N HIS A 66 5.44 17.65 7.56
CA HIS A 66 5.12 18.54 8.68
C HIS A 66 5.59 18.08 10.07
N LEU A 67 6.48 17.09 10.18
CA LEU A 67 7.15 16.86 11.46
C LEU A 67 8.31 17.88 11.57
N PRO A 68 8.24 18.91 12.44
CA PRO A 68 9.22 20.00 12.48
C PRO A 68 10.57 19.58 13.08
N ASN A 69 10.75 18.30 13.38
CA ASN A 69 11.90 17.74 14.06
C ASN A 69 11.72 16.23 14.10
N SER A 70 12.50 15.45 13.38
CA SER A 70 12.60 14.03 13.73
C SER A 70 13.86 13.42 13.18
N SER A 71 14.75 13.08 14.10
CA SER A 71 15.86 12.12 14.02
C SER A 71 15.40 10.70 13.64
N ALA A 72 14.24 10.55 12.99
CA ALA A 72 13.66 9.29 12.58
C ALA A 72 14.33 8.86 11.28
N GLN A 73 15.06 7.74 11.34
CA GLN A 73 15.74 7.17 10.20
C GLN A 73 14.71 6.72 9.17
N LEU A 74 14.86 7.20 7.92
CA LEU A 74 14.05 6.74 6.80
C LEU A 74 14.35 5.24 6.59
N MET A 75 13.31 4.43 6.65
CA MET A 75 13.40 2.97 6.48
C MET A 75 12.61 2.56 5.24
N PRO A 76 13.06 1.50 4.52
CA PRO A 76 12.30 0.95 3.43
C PRO A 76 11.01 0.31 3.95
N TYR A 77 9.92 0.54 3.23
CA TYR A 77 8.61 -0.09 3.45
C TYR A 77 7.92 -0.33 2.12
N MET A 78 6.84 -1.11 2.14
CA MET A 78 6.03 -1.42 0.98
C MET A 78 4.71 -0.67 1.07
N GLN A 79 4.32 -0.01 -0.01
CA GLN A 79 3.09 0.77 -0.09
C GLN A 79 2.32 0.46 -1.36
N ILE A 80 0.99 0.38 -1.29
CA ILE A 80 0.12 0.37 -2.47
C ILE A 80 0.31 1.72 -3.17
N SER A 81 0.77 1.67 -4.43
CA SER A 81 0.85 2.87 -5.27
C SER A 81 -0.56 3.44 -5.47
N GLU A 82 -0.75 4.76 -5.39
CA GLU A 82 -2.01 5.40 -5.80
C GLU A 82 -2.30 4.97 -7.23
N CYS A 83 -3.36 4.17 -7.44
CA CYS A 83 -3.58 3.52 -8.71
C CYS A 83 -4.90 3.94 -9.34
N MET A 84 -4.80 4.32 -10.62
CA MET A 84 -5.94 4.41 -11.52
C MET A 84 -5.57 3.67 -12.79
N ASP A 85 -5.87 2.38 -12.81
CA ASP A 85 -5.63 1.50 -13.95
C ASP A 85 -6.83 1.59 -14.90
N VAL A 86 -6.60 2.12 -16.11
CA VAL A 86 -7.63 2.32 -17.13
C VAL A 86 -7.42 1.34 -18.27
N ARG A 87 -8.35 0.40 -18.42
CA ARG A 87 -8.35 -0.54 -19.52
C ARG A 87 -9.43 -0.18 -20.54
N VAL A 88 -9.01 0.18 -21.74
CA VAL A 88 -9.92 0.43 -22.86
C VAL A 88 -10.08 -0.85 -23.69
N LEU A 89 -11.30 -1.37 -23.72
CA LEU A 89 -11.71 -2.50 -24.55
C LEU A 89 -12.45 -1.95 -25.76
N CYS A 90 -11.81 -2.05 -26.93
CA CYS A 90 -12.41 -1.66 -28.20
C CYS A 90 -13.08 -2.87 -28.85
N GLU A 91 -14.40 -2.87 -28.93
CA GLU A 91 -15.19 -3.83 -29.72
C GLU A 91 -15.75 -3.14 -30.97
N ARG A 92 -16.32 -3.93 -31.90
CA ARG A 92 -16.74 -3.42 -33.22
C ARG A 92 -17.91 -2.43 -33.14
N SER A 93 -18.74 -2.51 -32.10
CA SER A 93 -19.94 -1.69 -31.90
C SER A 93 -19.91 -0.86 -30.61
N GLU A 94 -18.96 -1.12 -29.72
CA GLU A 94 -18.86 -0.43 -28.44
C GLU A 94 -17.40 -0.26 -28.01
N MET A 95 -17.15 0.81 -27.25
CA MET A 95 -15.91 1.00 -26.52
C MET A 95 -16.24 0.99 -25.04
N ARG A 96 -15.53 0.16 -24.28
CA ARG A 96 -15.69 0.06 -22.83
C ARG A 96 -14.40 0.48 -22.14
N ALA A 97 -14.49 1.52 -21.32
CA ALA A 97 -13.41 1.88 -20.40
C ALA A 97 -13.70 1.26 -19.04
N GLN A 98 -12.76 0.44 -18.56
CA GLN A 98 -12.79 -0.16 -17.24
C GLN A 98 -11.76 0.55 -16.36
N PHE A 99 -12.24 1.17 -15.28
CA PHE A 99 -11.41 1.86 -14.30
C PHE A 99 -11.27 0.98 -13.07
N ARG A 100 -10.03 0.75 -12.63
CA ARG A 100 -9.73 0.12 -11.35
C ARG A 100 -8.92 1.11 -10.53
N SER A 101 -9.46 1.49 -9.37
CA SER A 101 -8.77 2.34 -8.42
C SER A 101 -8.80 1.73 -7.03
N ASP A 102 -7.79 2.05 -6.24
CA ASP A 102 -7.71 1.75 -4.81
C ASP A 102 -8.45 2.80 -3.95
N HIS A 103 -9.03 3.83 -4.58
CA HIS A 103 -9.94 4.79 -3.96
C HIS A 103 -11.41 4.51 -4.32
N VAL A 104 -12.31 4.91 -3.43
CA VAL A 104 -13.75 4.88 -3.70
C VAL A 104 -14.05 5.82 -4.85
N PHE A 105 -14.70 5.29 -5.89
CA PHE A 105 -15.16 6.10 -7.00
C PHE A 105 -16.41 6.88 -6.57
N ASP A 106 -16.23 8.18 -6.30
CA ASP A 106 -17.29 9.06 -5.78
C ASP A 106 -18.28 9.57 -6.86
N GLY A 107 -18.11 9.16 -8.11
CA GLY A 107 -19.11 9.33 -9.18
C GLY A 107 -19.51 10.77 -9.52
N LYS A 108 -18.65 11.75 -9.21
CA LYS A 108 -18.87 13.17 -9.50
C LYS A 108 -18.20 13.62 -10.79
#